data_AF-A0AAU8JJI0-F1
#
_entry.id   AF-A0AAU8JJI0-F1
#
_cell.length_a   1.000
_cell.length_b   1.000
_cell.length_c   1.000
_cell.angle_alpha   90.00
_cell.angle_beta   90.00
_cell.angle_gamma   90.00
#
_symmetry.space_group_name_H-M   'P 1'
#
loop_
_entity.id
_entity.type
_entity.pdbx_description
1 polymer ?
#
loop_
_entity_poly.entity_id
_entity_poly.type
_entity_poly.pdbx_seq_one_letter_code
_entity_poly.pdbx_strand_id
1 'polypeptide(L)'
;MQPISVNFHLCNNCNYHCDFCFATFRDVTEYLTLNEVKQILLLLHSAGTKKINFAGGEPTLHPHLGEILAESRRLGFVTSIVSNGARIPELLERYGSDIDWVALSVDSASEVIQKQLGRGNGDHVRNSIALFDLLHQKGIHTKLNSVITRLNFQEDMSEFVRRVRPERWKVFQVLPVDGQNDGSVEEMLISPQEFNQFVKFHQNILDKQLQPIAESNELMKDSYVMIDPQGRFYNATMGRYLYSSKILEVGVDAALDQVGWNVANFLARGGVYAWE
;
A
#
# COMPACT_ATOMS: atom_id res chain seq x y z
N MET A 1 -20.66 7.44 7.25
CA MET A 1 -20.40 6.02 6.87
C MET A 1 -19.14 5.62 7.63
N GLN A 2 -18.96 4.37 8.04
CA GLN A 2 -17.75 3.94 8.77
C GLN A 2 -16.72 3.29 7.82
N PRO A 3 -15.41 3.32 8.12
CA PRO A 3 -14.37 2.98 7.15
C PRO A 3 -14.39 1.47 6.84
N ILE A 4 -14.82 1.10 5.64
CA ILE A 4 -14.96 -0.33 5.28
C ILE A 4 -13.57 -0.99 5.11
N SER A 5 -12.58 -0.24 4.64
CA SER A 5 -11.19 -0.68 4.50
C SER A 5 -10.22 0.34 5.05
N VAL A 6 -9.28 -0.12 5.88
CA VAL A 6 -8.27 0.71 6.56
C VAL A 6 -6.87 0.25 6.17
N ASN A 7 -5.95 1.20 5.94
CA ASN A 7 -4.53 0.94 5.73
C ASN A 7 -3.81 1.25 7.03
N PHE A 8 -3.10 0.29 7.62
CA PHE A 8 -2.43 0.45 8.89
C PHE A 8 -0.92 0.36 8.66
N HIS A 9 -0.23 1.51 8.73
CA HIS A 9 1.22 1.61 8.67
C HIS A 9 1.80 1.29 10.04
N LEU A 10 2.31 0.07 10.22
CA LEU A 10 2.74 -0.43 11.53
C LEU A 10 4.12 0.07 11.96
N CYS A 11 4.96 0.45 10.99
CA CYS A 11 6.34 0.81 11.22
C CYS A 11 6.84 1.78 10.14
N ASN A 12 8.00 2.38 10.39
CA ASN A 12 8.69 3.26 9.44
C ASN A 12 9.97 2.64 8.84
N ASN A 13 10.55 1.63 9.52
CA ASN A 13 11.74 0.93 9.05
C ASN A 13 11.45 0.19 7.75
N CYS A 14 12.35 0.32 6.79
CA CYS A 14 12.33 -0.39 5.52
C CYS A 14 13.73 -0.91 5.20
N ASN A 15 13.83 -2.07 4.57
CA ASN A 15 15.08 -2.64 4.09
C ASN A 15 15.46 -2.15 2.68
N TYR A 16 14.60 -1.36 2.03
CA TYR A 16 14.83 -0.67 0.77
C TYR A 16 14.88 0.85 0.98
N HIS A 17 15.38 1.60 0.00
CA HIS A 17 15.68 3.04 0.12
C HIS A 17 15.11 3.80 -1.08
N CYS A 18 13.81 3.67 -1.32
CA CYS A 18 13.20 4.24 -2.52
C CYS A 18 13.12 5.76 -2.42
N ASP A 19 13.65 6.46 -3.43
CA ASP A 19 13.80 7.92 -3.40
C ASP A 19 12.45 8.65 -3.40
N PHE A 20 11.38 8.01 -3.90
CA PHE A 20 10.01 8.55 -3.93
C PHE A 20 9.16 8.12 -2.72
N CYS A 21 9.73 7.44 -1.72
CA CYS A 21 8.98 6.87 -0.61
C CYS A 21 8.21 7.95 0.17
N PHE A 22 6.89 7.99 0.04
CA PHE A 22 6.03 8.95 0.73
C PHE A 22 5.72 8.60 2.20
N ALA A 23 6.09 7.42 2.67
CA ALA A 23 5.71 6.90 3.99
C ALA A 23 6.96 6.61 4.84
N THR A 24 7.86 7.58 4.92
CA THR A 24 9.11 7.44 5.69
C THR A 24 8.89 7.61 7.19
N PHE A 25 7.81 8.30 7.60
CA PHE A 25 7.43 8.55 8.99
C PHE A 25 8.62 8.96 9.86
N ARG A 26 9.49 9.84 9.33
CA ARG A 26 10.69 10.34 10.03
C ARG A 26 10.32 11.15 11.28
N ASP A 27 9.10 11.68 11.31
CA ASP A 27 8.50 12.43 12.39
C ASP A 27 7.95 11.55 13.53
N VAL A 28 7.88 10.23 13.34
CA VAL A 28 7.33 9.30 14.32
C VAL A 28 8.41 8.75 15.25
N THR A 29 8.29 9.04 16.54
CA THR A 29 9.27 8.66 17.58
C THR A 29 8.79 7.54 18.51
N GLU A 30 7.49 7.26 18.51
CA GLU A 30 6.82 6.26 19.35
C GLU A 30 6.08 5.27 18.46
N TYR A 31 6.04 4.01 18.88
CA TYR A 31 5.32 2.95 18.18
C TYR A 31 4.33 2.29 19.14
N LEU A 32 3.21 1.84 18.59
CA LEU A 32 2.25 1.04 19.34
C LEU A 32 2.88 -0.29 19.78
N THR A 33 2.60 -0.67 21.01
CA THR A 33 2.80 -2.04 21.49
C THR A 33 1.85 -3.01 20.79
N LEU A 34 2.18 -4.30 20.80
CA LEU A 34 1.28 -5.33 20.27
C LEU A 34 -0.12 -5.25 20.88
N ASN A 35 -0.23 -4.99 22.19
CA ASN A 35 -1.53 -4.90 22.85
C ASN A 35 -2.35 -3.70 22.37
N GLU A 36 -1.71 -2.54 22.18
CA GLU A 36 -2.36 -1.35 21.64
C GLU A 36 -2.84 -1.57 20.20
N VAL A 37 -2.02 -2.24 19.35
CA VAL A 37 -2.46 -2.61 18.00
C VAL A 37 -3.70 -3.50 18.05
N LYS A 38 -3.73 -4.53 18.92
CA LYS A 38 -4.89 -5.41 19.10
C LYS A 38 -6.14 -4.64 19.57
N GLN A 39 -5.98 -3.67 20.46
CA GLN A 39 -7.08 -2.81 20.90
C GLN A 39 -7.62 -1.95 19.75
N ILE A 40 -6.74 -1.36 18.92
CA ILE A 40 -7.16 -0.61 17.73
C ILE A 40 -7.92 -1.53 16.76
N LEU A 41 -7.43 -2.74 16.50
CA LEU A 41 -8.13 -3.72 15.66
C LEU A 41 -9.54 -4.03 16.18
N LEU A 42 -9.71 -4.21 17.49
CA LEU A 42 -11.02 -4.43 18.09
C LEU A 42 -11.96 -3.21 17.94
N LEU A 43 -11.43 -2.00 18.11
CA LEU A 43 -12.19 -0.77 17.89
C LEU A 43 -12.63 -0.62 16.42
N LEU A 44 -11.74 -0.91 15.47
CA LEU A 44 -12.04 -0.89 14.04
C LEU A 44 -13.11 -1.94 13.67
N HIS A 45 -13.02 -3.14 14.24
CA HIS A 45 -14.02 -4.19 14.06
C HIS A 45 -15.40 -3.72 14.56
N SER A 46 -15.42 -3.14 15.76
CA SER A 46 -16.64 -2.60 16.38
C SER A 46 -17.23 -1.44 15.57
N ALA A 47 -16.38 -0.65 14.92
CA ALA A 47 -16.74 0.40 13.96
C ALA A 47 -17.05 -0.14 12.54
N GLY A 48 -17.27 -1.45 12.39
CA GLY A 48 -17.74 -2.05 11.13
C GLY A 48 -16.69 -2.17 10.01
N THR A 49 -15.40 -1.97 10.31
CA THR A 49 -14.33 -2.22 9.34
C THR A 49 -14.35 -3.69 8.91
N LYS A 50 -14.14 -3.97 7.62
CA LYS A 50 -14.16 -5.34 7.06
C LYS A 50 -12.81 -5.77 6.53
N LYS A 51 -11.97 -4.83 6.13
CA LYS A 51 -10.67 -5.12 5.54
C LYS A 51 -9.57 -4.28 6.17
N ILE A 52 -8.49 -4.93 6.57
CA ILE A 52 -7.26 -4.25 7.02
C ILE A 52 -6.14 -4.54 6.02
N ASN A 53 -5.46 -3.48 5.58
CA ASN A 53 -4.27 -3.56 4.78
C ASN A 53 -3.06 -3.10 5.59
N PHE A 54 -2.17 -4.02 5.93
CA PHE A 54 -0.94 -3.72 6.64
C PHE A 54 0.12 -3.20 5.68
N ALA A 55 0.66 -2.04 6.00
CA ALA A 55 1.70 -1.33 5.26
C ALA A 55 2.71 -0.75 6.26
N GLY A 56 3.53 0.20 5.82
CA GLY A 56 4.52 0.89 6.64
C GLY A 56 5.69 1.33 5.78
N GLY A 57 6.87 1.41 6.40
CA GLY A 57 8.12 1.22 5.67
C GLY A 57 8.11 -0.15 4.97
N GLU A 58 8.51 -1.19 5.69
CA GLU A 58 8.29 -2.58 5.26
C GLU A 58 7.63 -3.38 6.41
N PRO A 59 6.33 -3.73 6.29
CA PRO A 59 5.60 -4.36 7.39
C PRO A 59 6.20 -5.69 7.82
N THR A 60 6.83 -6.45 6.92
CA THR A 60 7.48 -7.73 7.26
C THR A 60 8.69 -7.59 8.18
N LEU A 61 9.17 -6.37 8.43
CA LEU A 61 10.17 -6.07 9.46
C LEU A 61 9.57 -5.92 10.86
N HIS A 62 8.25 -5.74 10.99
CA HIS A 62 7.61 -5.58 12.29
C HIS A 62 7.62 -6.93 13.05
N PRO A 63 8.19 -6.99 14.26
CA PRO A 63 8.44 -8.27 14.97
C PRO A 63 7.16 -9.05 15.27
N HIS A 64 6.02 -8.36 15.40
CA HIS A 64 4.73 -8.96 15.71
C HIS A 64 3.75 -9.00 14.53
N LEU A 65 4.19 -8.77 13.28
CA LEU A 65 3.26 -8.76 12.13
C LEU A 65 2.39 -10.02 12.05
N GLY A 66 2.98 -11.20 12.24
CA GLY A 66 2.25 -12.47 12.22
C GLY A 66 1.16 -12.56 13.29
N GLU A 67 1.44 -12.10 14.52
CA GLU A 67 0.45 -12.08 15.61
C GLU A 67 -0.69 -11.08 15.33
N ILE A 68 -0.36 -9.96 14.68
CA ILE A 68 -1.33 -8.94 14.28
C ILE A 68 -2.25 -9.49 13.17
N LEU A 69 -1.69 -10.23 12.19
CA LEU A 69 -2.45 -10.90 11.14
C LEU A 69 -3.41 -11.96 11.71
N ALA A 70 -2.90 -12.83 12.58
CA ALA A 70 -3.71 -13.86 13.23
C ALA A 70 -4.85 -13.27 14.06
N GLU A 71 -4.59 -12.19 14.82
CA GLU A 71 -5.65 -11.48 15.55
C GLU A 71 -6.68 -10.85 14.60
N SER A 72 -6.21 -10.26 13.50
CA SER A 72 -7.09 -9.64 12.51
C SER A 72 -8.02 -10.67 11.86
N ARG A 73 -7.49 -11.83 11.52
CA ARG A 73 -8.24 -12.98 11.00
C ARG A 73 -9.27 -13.46 12.03
N ARG A 74 -8.88 -13.56 13.30
CA ARG A 74 -9.77 -13.95 14.42
C ARG A 74 -10.95 -12.99 14.60
N LEU A 75 -10.74 -11.69 14.37
CA LEU A 75 -11.78 -10.66 14.38
C LEU A 75 -12.63 -10.65 13.09
N GLY A 76 -12.35 -11.52 12.12
CA GLY A 76 -13.12 -11.64 10.89
C GLY A 76 -12.79 -10.57 9.84
N PHE A 77 -11.62 -9.94 9.91
CA PHE A 77 -11.16 -9.07 8.83
C PHE A 77 -10.67 -9.89 7.64
N VAL A 78 -10.91 -9.36 6.43
CA VAL A 78 -10.08 -9.67 5.27
C VAL A 78 -8.73 -9.00 5.47
N THR A 79 -7.65 -9.77 5.44
CA THR A 79 -6.29 -9.27 5.68
C THR A 79 -5.55 -9.07 4.36
N SER A 80 -4.81 -7.98 4.29
CA SER A 80 -4.00 -7.62 3.12
C SER A 80 -2.66 -7.08 3.58
N ILE A 81 -1.59 -7.34 2.82
CA ILE A 81 -0.26 -6.77 3.07
C ILE A 81 0.20 -6.04 1.82
N VAL A 82 0.73 -4.82 1.96
CA VAL A 82 1.52 -4.14 0.92
C VAL A 82 2.99 -4.23 1.30
N SER A 83 3.81 -4.83 0.45
CA SER A 83 5.20 -5.15 0.77
C SER A 83 6.11 -5.02 -0.47
N ASN A 84 7.40 -4.78 -0.22
CA ASN A 84 8.44 -4.95 -1.22
C ASN A 84 8.75 -6.42 -1.54
N GLY A 85 8.18 -7.37 -0.79
CA GLY A 85 8.23 -8.80 -1.08
C GLY A 85 9.43 -9.54 -0.49
N ALA A 86 10.48 -8.85 -0.07
CA ALA A 86 11.76 -9.45 0.28
C ALA A 86 11.69 -10.49 1.42
N ARG A 87 10.75 -10.33 2.37
CA ARG A 87 10.56 -11.24 3.51
C ARG A 87 9.17 -11.88 3.59
N ILE A 88 8.41 -11.82 2.48
CA ILE A 88 7.11 -12.48 2.41
C ILE A 88 7.24 -14.01 2.53
N PRO A 89 8.20 -14.69 1.86
CA PRO A 89 8.31 -16.15 1.97
C PRO A 89 8.36 -16.67 3.41
N GLU A 90 9.17 -16.06 4.27
CA GLU A 90 9.33 -16.43 5.68
C GLU A 90 8.06 -16.18 6.49
N LEU A 91 7.31 -15.12 6.18
CA LEU A 91 6.02 -14.86 6.81
C LEU A 91 4.98 -15.93 6.42
N LEU A 92 4.98 -16.35 5.15
CA LEU A 92 4.04 -17.34 4.62
C LEU A 92 4.22 -18.75 5.20
N GLU A 93 5.43 -19.08 5.69
CA GLU A 93 5.69 -20.37 6.34
C GLU A 93 4.83 -20.57 7.59
N ARG A 94 4.58 -19.48 8.34
CA ARG A 94 3.91 -19.55 9.64
C ARG A 94 2.51 -18.93 9.66
N TYR A 95 2.28 -17.89 8.86
CA TYR A 95 1.06 -17.09 8.90
C TYR A 95 0.34 -17.01 7.54
N GLY A 96 0.69 -17.87 6.59
CA GLY A 96 0.08 -17.85 5.25
C GLY A 96 -1.45 -18.03 5.25
N SER A 97 -2.02 -18.75 6.23
CA SER A 97 -3.47 -18.93 6.38
C SER A 97 -4.21 -17.70 6.90
N ASP A 98 -3.47 -16.73 7.46
CA ASP A 98 -4.01 -15.49 8.02
C ASP A 98 -3.92 -14.33 7.03
N ILE A 99 -3.54 -14.59 5.78
CA ILE A 99 -3.30 -13.61 4.72
C ILE A 99 -4.20 -13.92 3.53
N ASP A 100 -5.17 -13.04 3.25
CA ASP A 100 -6.02 -13.17 2.05
C ASP A 100 -5.37 -12.54 0.82
N TRP A 101 -4.73 -11.37 0.98
CA TRP A 101 -4.17 -10.59 -0.12
C TRP A 101 -2.71 -10.19 0.12
N VAL A 102 -1.88 -10.29 -0.92
CA VAL A 102 -0.54 -9.68 -0.96
C VAL A 102 -0.44 -8.75 -2.16
N ALA A 103 -0.13 -7.49 -1.90
CA ALA A 103 0.18 -6.47 -2.88
C ALA A 103 1.68 -6.25 -2.93
N LEU A 104 2.30 -6.63 -4.05
CA LEU A 104 3.73 -6.45 -4.27
C LEU A 104 4.00 -5.13 -4.97
N SER A 105 4.92 -4.34 -4.42
CA SER A 105 5.38 -3.09 -5.00
C SER A 105 6.48 -3.38 -6.04
N VAL A 106 6.14 -3.23 -7.32
CA VAL A 106 7.06 -3.38 -8.46
C VAL A 106 6.80 -2.24 -9.42
N ASP A 107 7.70 -1.26 -9.42
CA ASP A 107 7.51 -0.01 -10.17
C ASP A 107 7.99 -0.08 -11.63
N SER A 108 8.83 -1.05 -11.98
CA SER A 108 9.38 -1.25 -13.32
C SER A 108 9.64 -2.74 -13.59
N ALA A 109 9.55 -3.16 -14.86
CA ALA A 109 9.98 -4.48 -15.31
C ALA A 109 11.50 -4.55 -15.57
N SER A 110 12.22 -3.42 -15.44
CA SER A 110 13.67 -3.32 -15.57
C SER A 110 14.36 -3.31 -14.20
N GLU A 111 15.26 -4.26 -13.95
CA GLU A 111 16.09 -4.28 -12.74
C GLU A 111 16.96 -3.02 -12.61
N VAL A 112 17.36 -2.43 -13.74
CA VAL A 112 18.15 -1.19 -13.76
C VAL A 112 17.32 -0.03 -13.23
N ILE A 113 16.08 0.11 -13.71
CA ILE A 113 15.18 1.18 -13.27
C ILE A 113 14.77 0.95 -11.81
N GLN A 114 14.45 -0.30 -11.42
CA GLN A 114 14.16 -0.63 -10.01
C GLN A 114 15.30 -0.21 -9.08
N LYS A 115 16.54 -0.53 -9.45
CA LYS A 115 17.72 -0.13 -8.68
C LYS A 115 17.90 1.39 -8.64
N GLN A 116 17.70 2.08 -9.75
CA GLN A 116 17.73 3.56 -9.79
C GLN A 116 16.66 4.19 -8.91
N LEU A 117 15.50 3.56 -8.83
CA LEU A 117 14.39 3.92 -7.96
C LEU A 117 14.64 3.60 -6.47
N GLY A 118 15.79 3.01 -6.12
CA GLY A 118 16.11 2.54 -4.77
C GLY A 118 15.32 1.30 -4.33
N ARG A 119 14.74 0.56 -5.29
CA ARG A 119 13.96 -0.65 -5.08
C ARG A 119 14.82 -1.90 -5.33
N GLY A 120 15.29 -2.51 -4.25
CA GLY A 120 16.13 -3.69 -4.29
C GLY A 120 17.55 -3.42 -4.81
N ASN A 121 18.31 -4.49 -5.04
CA ASN A 121 19.74 -4.40 -5.38
C ASN A 121 20.09 -4.95 -6.78
N GLY A 122 19.08 -5.14 -7.64
CA GLY A 122 19.23 -5.62 -9.03
C GLY A 122 18.64 -7.00 -9.31
N ASP A 123 17.82 -7.54 -8.43
CA ASP A 123 17.13 -8.83 -8.55
C ASP A 123 15.64 -8.76 -8.17
N HIS A 124 15.09 -7.55 -8.02
CA HIS A 124 13.74 -7.28 -7.53
C HIS A 124 12.66 -7.82 -8.47
N VAL A 125 12.80 -7.60 -9.77
CA VAL A 125 11.84 -8.06 -10.79
C VAL A 125 11.80 -9.59 -10.80
N ARG A 126 12.97 -10.23 -10.86
CA ARG A 126 13.07 -11.70 -10.86
C ARG A 126 12.47 -12.30 -9.58
N ASN A 127 12.82 -11.74 -8.42
CA ASN A 127 12.31 -12.22 -7.13
C ASN A 127 10.79 -11.99 -7.03
N SER A 128 10.28 -10.89 -7.56
CA SER A 128 8.85 -10.60 -7.60
C SER A 128 8.09 -11.61 -8.46
N ILE A 129 8.61 -12.00 -9.64
CA ILE A 129 7.99 -13.03 -10.49
C ILE A 129 7.87 -14.35 -9.71
N ALA A 130 8.96 -14.79 -9.09
CA ALA A 130 8.96 -16.02 -8.28
C ALA A 130 7.97 -15.94 -7.11
N LEU A 131 7.85 -14.77 -6.49
CA LEU A 131 6.93 -14.55 -5.39
C LEU A 131 5.46 -14.56 -5.83
N PHE A 132 5.12 -13.96 -6.98
CA PHE A 132 3.78 -14.09 -7.56
C PHE A 132 3.41 -15.55 -7.81
N ASP A 133 4.34 -16.35 -8.38
CA ASP A 133 4.12 -17.79 -8.60
C ASP A 133 3.85 -18.53 -7.27
N LEU A 134 4.62 -18.24 -6.21
CA LEU A 134 4.44 -18.82 -4.89
C LEU A 134 3.07 -18.44 -4.27
N LEU A 135 2.67 -17.18 -4.38
CA LEU A 135 1.39 -16.68 -3.87
C LEU A 135 0.22 -17.36 -4.58
N HIS A 136 0.29 -17.50 -5.90
CA HIS A 136 -0.71 -18.25 -6.68
C HIS A 136 -0.79 -19.71 -6.27
N GLN A 137 0.36 -20.37 -6.08
CA GLN A 137 0.39 -21.77 -5.62
C GLN A 137 -0.28 -21.95 -4.25
N LYS A 138 -0.18 -20.96 -3.36
CA LYS A 138 -0.82 -20.95 -2.05
C LYS A 138 -2.28 -20.51 -2.07
N GLY A 139 -2.82 -20.12 -3.22
CA GLY A 139 -4.17 -19.59 -3.35
C GLY A 139 -4.36 -18.23 -2.66
N ILE A 140 -3.28 -17.47 -2.49
CA ILE A 140 -3.34 -16.12 -1.92
C ILE A 140 -3.58 -15.13 -3.05
N HIS A 141 -4.53 -14.22 -2.85
CA HIS A 141 -4.87 -13.23 -3.85
C HIS A 141 -3.76 -12.21 -4.03
N THR A 142 -3.53 -11.80 -5.28
CA THR A 142 -2.36 -10.97 -5.61
C THR A 142 -2.73 -9.63 -6.21
N LYS A 143 -2.01 -8.58 -5.78
CA LYS A 143 -2.01 -7.28 -6.45
C LYS A 143 -0.60 -6.89 -6.84
N LEU A 144 -0.52 -6.14 -7.94
CA LEU A 144 0.66 -5.41 -8.33
C LEU A 144 0.41 -3.93 -8.02
N ASN A 145 1.32 -3.30 -7.30
CA ASN A 145 1.35 -1.86 -7.09
C ASN A 145 2.56 -1.27 -7.83
N SER A 146 2.35 -0.22 -8.61
CA SER A 146 3.42 0.47 -9.34
C SER A 146 3.28 1.98 -9.19
N VAL A 147 4.35 2.66 -8.77
CA VAL A 147 4.44 4.13 -8.77
C VAL A 147 5.12 4.57 -10.06
N ILE A 148 4.42 5.42 -10.81
CA ILE A 148 4.89 5.94 -12.09
C ILE A 148 5.60 7.26 -11.86
N THR A 149 6.87 7.28 -12.23
CA THR A 149 7.84 8.36 -12.07
C THR A 149 8.45 8.74 -13.42
N ARG A 150 9.33 9.73 -13.40
CA ARG A 150 10.10 10.15 -14.58
C ARG A 150 10.93 9.02 -15.19
N LEU A 151 11.32 8.02 -14.40
CA LEU A 151 12.19 6.93 -14.85
C LEU A 151 11.44 5.83 -15.60
N ASN A 152 10.13 5.66 -15.40
CA ASN A 152 9.35 4.53 -15.94
C ASN A 152 8.07 4.93 -16.70
N PHE A 153 7.70 6.21 -16.79
CA PHE A 153 6.43 6.60 -17.44
C PHE A 153 6.33 6.26 -18.94
N GLN A 154 7.45 5.95 -19.59
CA GLN A 154 7.50 5.50 -20.99
C GLN A 154 7.69 4.00 -21.15
N GLU A 155 7.81 3.26 -20.04
CA GLU A 155 8.04 1.83 -20.03
C GLU A 155 6.79 1.06 -20.47
N ASP A 156 6.99 0.00 -21.25
CA ASP A 156 5.98 -1.02 -21.50
C ASP A 156 6.12 -2.15 -20.48
N MET A 157 5.19 -2.21 -19.53
CA MET A 157 5.12 -3.25 -18.51
C MET A 157 4.21 -4.42 -18.90
N SER A 158 3.66 -4.44 -20.12
CA SER A 158 2.59 -5.39 -20.49
C SER A 158 3.03 -6.85 -20.41
N GLU A 159 4.26 -7.17 -20.84
CA GLU A 159 4.81 -8.53 -20.73
C GLU A 159 4.93 -8.96 -19.26
N PHE A 160 5.46 -8.08 -18.41
CA PHE A 160 5.60 -8.34 -16.98
C PHE A 160 4.24 -8.57 -16.31
N VAL A 161 3.26 -7.70 -16.57
CA VAL A 161 1.91 -7.84 -16.02
C VAL A 161 1.24 -9.13 -16.48
N ARG A 162 1.39 -9.50 -17.77
CA ARG A 162 0.92 -10.80 -18.29
C ARG A 162 1.62 -11.99 -17.65
N ARG A 163 2.92 -11.87 -17.30
CA ARG A 163 3.69 -12.94 -16.65
C ARG A 163 3.26 -13.17 -15.21
N VAL A 164 3.06 -12.09 -14.45
CA VAL A 164 2.75 -12.17 -13.02
C VAL A 164 1.26 -12.32 -12.73
N ARG A 165 0.39 -12.05 -13.71
CA ARG A 165 -1.07 -12.27 -13.67
C ARG A 165 -1.71 -11.81 -12.35
N PRO A 166 -1.51 -10.55 -11.93
CA PRO A 166 -2.11 -10.06 -10.70
C PRO A 166 -3.63 -9.95 -10.91
N GLU A 167 -4.41 -10.13 -9.86
CA GLU A 167 -5.86 -9.91 -9.92
C GLU A 167 -6.21 -8.42 -10.00
N ARG A 168 -5.31 -7.57 -9.51
CA ARG A 168 -5.42 -6.12 -9.64
C ARG A 168 -4.05 -5.50 -9.86
N TRP A 169 -3.95 -4.62 -10.84
CA TRP A 169 -2.80 -3.75 -11.01
C TRP A 169 -3.19 -2.32 -10.63
N LYS A 170 -2.64 -1.83 -9.51
CA LYS A 170 -2.80 -0.45 -9.06
C LYS A 170 -1.62 0.37 -9.52
N VAL A 171 -1.92 1.46 -10.21
CA VAL A 171 -0.92 2.36 -10.80
C VAL A 171 -1.09 3.73 -10.19
N PHE A 172 -0.06 4.22 -9.51
CA PHE A 172 -0.08 5.48 -8.79
C PHE A 172 0.79 6.50 -9.51
N GLN A 173 0.30 7.72 -9.66
CA GLN A 173 1.20 8.82 -10.01
C GLN A 173 2.12 9.07 -8.81
N VAL A 174 3.41 9.36 -9.04
CA VAL A 174 4.30 9.74 -7.95
C VAL A 174 3.74 10.96 -7.18
N LEU A 175 3.68 10.81 -5.86
CA LEU A 175 3.09 11.80 -4.96
C LEU A 175 4.18 12.46 -4.11
N PRO A 176 4.45 13.76 -4.30
CA PRO A 176 5.27 14.51 -3.35
C PRO A 176 4.50 14.71 -2.05
N VAL A 177 5.16 14.46 -0.91
CA VAL A 177 4.62 14.70 0.43
C VAL A 177 5.67 15.39 1.29
N ASP A 178 5.37 16.62 1.67
CA ASP A 178 6.18 17.46 2.53
C ASP A 178 6.49 16.74 3.85
N GLY A 179 7.77 16.74 4.23
CA GLY A 179 8.33 16.07 5.39
C GLY A 179 8.65 14.60 5.19
N GLN A 180 8.32 14.00 4.04
CA GLN A 180 8.47 12.56 3.80
C GLN A 180 9.51 12.24 2.74
N ASN A 181 9.39 12.83 1.54
CA ASN A 181 10.25 12.55 0.39
C ASN A 181 10.89 13.80 -0.26
N ASP A 182 10.91 14.91 0.48
CA ASP A 182 11.56 16.15 0.05
C ASP A 182 13.04 15.94 -0.28
N GLY A 183 13.51 16.64 -1.30
CA GLY A 183 14.91 16.65 -1.74
C GLY A 183 15.32 15.44 -2.56
N SER A 184 14.43 14.46 -2.75
CA SER A 184 14.67 13.29 -3.61
C SER A 184 13.55 13.11 -4.64
N VAL A 185 12.29 13.34 -4.28
CA VAL A 185 11.13 13.08 -5.16
C VAL A 185 11.05 14.01 -6.38
N GLU A 186 11.63 15.21 -6.31
CA GLU A 186 11.45 16.29 -7.28
C GLU A 186 11.90 15.88 -8.69
N GLU A 187 13.00 15.15 -8.81
CA GLU A 187 13.52 14.66 -10.10
C GLU A 187 12.67 13.53 -10.70
N MET A 188 11.83 12.89 -9.88
CA MET A 188 10.96 11.79 -10.29
C MET A 188 9.56 12.24 -10.69
N LEU A 189 9.17 13.50 -10.44
CA LEU A 189 7.82 13.99 -10.71
C LEU A 189 7.46 13.89 -12.20
N ILE A 190 6.19 13.61 -12.49
CA ILE A 190 5.62 13.62 -13.84
C ILE A 190 4.32 14.41 -13.86
N SER A 191 4.03 15.00 -15.01
CA SER A 191 2.76 15.67 -15.27
C SER A 191 1.59 14.67 -15.29
N PRO A 192 0.36 15.13 -15.00
CA PRO A 192 -0.84 14.32 -15.21
C PRO A 192 -0.99 13.80 -16.64
N GLN A 193 -0.48 14.53 -17.64
CA GLN A 193 -0.50 14.12 -19.05
C GLN A 193 0.40 12.91 -19.30
N GLU A 194 1.63 12.93 -18.78
CA GLU A 194 2.57 11.80 -18.86
C GLU A 194 2.01 10.56 -18.13
N PHE A 195 1.44 10.75 -16.95
CA PHE A 195 0.78 9.67 -16.22
C PHE A 195 -0.38 9.05 -17.02
N ASN A 196 -1.25 9.89 -17.59
CA ASN A 196 -2.36 9.43 -18.42
C ASN A 196 -1.90 8.74 -19.72
N GLN A 197 -0.74 9.13 -20.26
CA GLN A 197 -0.14 8.45 -21.41
C GLN A 197 0.24 7.02 -21.05
N PHE A 198 0.94 6.81 -19.92
CA PHE A 198 1.27 5.48 -19.42
C PHE A 198 0.01 4.62 -19.24
N VAL A 199 -1.02 5.15 -18.58
CA VAL A 199 -2.28 4.43 -18.30
C VAL A 199 -2.98 4.04 -19.61
N LYS A 200 -3.16 4.98 -20.55
CA LYS A 200 -3.85 4.71 -21.81
C LYS A 200 -3.10 3.72 -22.69
N PHE A 201 -1.78 3.82 -22.75
CA PHE A 201 -0.94 2.87 -23.47
C PHE A 201 -1.23 1.43 -23.01
N HIS A 202 -1.18 1.20 -21.70
CA HIS A 202 -1.43 -0.13 -21.13
C HIS A 202 -2.88 -0.59 -21.22
N GLN A 203 -3.86 0.32 -21.08
CA GLN A 203 -5.28 -0.01 -21.29
C GLN A 203 -5.58 -0.46 -22.73
N ASN A 204 -4.85 0.05 -23.72
CA ASN A 204 -5.06 -0.31 -25.12
C ASN A 204 -4.51 -1.69 -25.49
N ILE A 205 -3.51 -2.20 -24.75
CA ILE A 205 -2.78 -3.43 -25.10
C ILE A 205 -3.02 -4.59 -24.14
N LEU A 206 -3.59 -4.34 -22.96
CA LEU A 206 -3.90 -5.36 -21.97
C LEU A 206 -5.39 -5.74 -21.98
N ASP A 207 -5.63 -7.03 -21.74
CA ASP A 207 -6.97 -7.57 -21.50
C ASP A 207 -7.61 -6.87 -20.29
N LYS A 208 -8.92 -6.64 -20.34
CA LYS A 208 -9.68 -5.85 -19.33
C LYS A 208 -9.34 -6.21 -17.87
N GLN A 209 -9.13 -7.48 -17.57
CA GLN A 209 -8.83 -7.98 -16.22
C GLN A 209 -7.42 -7.61 -15.71
N LEU A 210 -6.48 -7.30 -16.61
CA LEU A 210 -5.10 -6.93 -16.29
C LEU A 210 -4.85 -5.42 -16.47
N GLN A 211 -5.87 -4.65 -16.86
CA GLN A 211 -5.72 -3.22 -17.09
C GLN A 211 -5.38 -2.48 -15.79
N PRO A 212 -4.59 -1.40 -15.88
CA PRO A 212 -4.22 -0.61 -14.73
C PRO A 212 -5.45 0.10 -14.13
N ILE A 213 -5.56 0.04 -12.81
CA ILE A 213 -6.49 0.83 -12.01
C ILE A 213 -5.70 2.07 -11.54
N ALA A 214 -5.85 3.14 -12.29
CA ALA A 214 -5.07 4.36 -12.13
C ALA A 214 -5.54 5.21 -10.94
N GLU A 215 -4.58 5.72 -10.18
CA GLU A 215 -4.78 6.65 -9.07
C GLU A 215 -3.84 7.84 -9.24
N SER A 216 -4.37 8.93 -9.82
CA SER A 216 -3.64 10.20 -9.93
C SER A 216 -3.54 10.87 -8.57
N ASN A 217 -2.66 11.88 -8.46
CA ASN A 217 -2.50 12.64 -7.20
C ASN A 217 -3.83 13.26 -6.73
N GLU A 218 -4.71 13.68 -7.63
CA GLU A 218 -6.04 14.18 -7.27
C GLU A 218 -6.99 13.09 -6.76
N LEU A 219 -6.92 11.87 -7.29
CA LEU A 219 -7.76 10.75 -6.85
C LEU A 219 -7.27 10.11 -5.54
N MET A 220 -5.97 10.23 -5.25
CA MET A 220 -5.40 9.74 -4.00
C MET A 220 -5.77 10.62 -2.79
N LYS A 221 -6.04 11.91 -2.99
CA LYS A 221 -6.47 12.82 -1.93
C LYS A 221 -7.78 12.35 -1.29
N ASP A 222 -7.75 12.22 0.04
CA ASP A 222 -8.91 11.94 0.90
C ASP A 222 -9.65 10.61 0.64
N SER A 223 -9.08 9.72 -0.16
CA SER A 223 -9.72 8.48 -0.59
C SER A 223 -9.26 7.24 0.19
N TYR A 224 -8.27 7.41 1.07
CA TYR A 224 -7.72 6.38 1.93
C TYR A 224 -7.93 6.72 3.40
N VAL A 225 -8.36 5.72 4.17
CA VAL A 225 -8.32 5.78 5.63
C VAL A 225 -7.01 5.11 6.03
N MET A 226 -6.08 5.91 6.54
CA MET A 226 -4.74 5.46 6.89
C MET A 226 -4.50 5.69 8.38
N ILE A 227 -3.87 4.71 9.04
CA ILE A 227 -3.41 4.79 10.41
C ILE A 227 -1.88 4.77 10.40
N ASP A 228 -1.26 5.68 11.13
CA ASP A 228 0.19 5.76 11.28
C ASP A 228 0.72 4.82 12.38
N PRO A 229 2.04 4.70 12.58
CA PRO A 229 2.59 3.82 13.61
C PRO A 229 2.27 4.22 15.06
N GLN A 230 1.68 5.40 15.29
CA GLN A 230 1.23 5.87 16.61
C GLN A 230 -0.27 5.62 16.86
N GLY A 231 -0.99 5.03 15.90
CA GLY A 231 -2.41 4.77 16.03
C GLY A 231 -3.29 5.99 15.81
N ARG A 232 -2.82 6.97 15.03
CA ARG A 232 -3.59 8.15 14.60
C ARG A 232 -4.08 7.94 13.17
N PHE A 233 -5.30 8.37 12.88
CA PHE A 233 -5.67 8.52 11.48
C PHE A 233 -4.87 9.64 10.86
N TYR A 234 -4.57 9.52 9.57
CA TYR A 234 -3.96 10.60 8.82
C TYR A 234 -4.38 10.60 7.36
N ASN A 235 -4.23 11.78 6.75
CA ASN A 235 -4.54 12.02 5.36
C ASN A 235 -3.57 13.06 4.76
N ALA A 236 -3.31 12.98 3.47
CA ALA A 236 -2.42 13.90 2.75
C ALA A 236 -3.22 15.10 2.23
N THR A 237 -3.41 16.11 3.09
CA THR A 237 -4.12 17.34 2.74
C THR A 237 -3.13 18.47 2.46
N MET A 238 -3.26 19.11 1.29
CA MET A 238 -2.35 20.19 0.83
C MET A 238 -0.86 19.78 0.79
N GLY A 239 -0.56 18.54 0.42
CA GLY A 239 0.83 18.07 0.25
C GLY A 239 1.52 17.64 1.55
N ARG A 240 0.86 17.71 2.71
CA ARG A 240 1.41 17.29 4.01
C ARG A 240 0.47 16.35 4.75
N TYR A 241 0.99 15.60 5.71
CA TYR A 241 0.16 14.78 6.58
C TYR A 241 -0.54 15.60 7.67
N LEU A 242 -1.86 15.47 7.70
CA LEU A 242 -2.71 15.89 8.80
C LEU A 242 -3.04 14.66 9.64
N TYR A 243 -2.69 14.69 10.93
CA TYR A 243 -2.93 13.59 11.87
C TYR A 243 -4.09 13.92 12.82
N SER A 244 -4.88 12.92 13.18
CA SER A 244 -5.88 13.00 14.26
C SER A 244 -5.23 12.82 15.64
N SER A 245 -6.01 12.98 16.70
CA SER A 245 -5.73 12.37 18.01
C SER A 245 -5.59 10.85 17.92
N LYS A 246 -4.93 10.21 18.89
CA LYS A 246 -4.76 8.75 18.92
C LYS A 246 -6.14 8.07 19.03
N ILE A 247 -6.37 7.03 18.24
CA ILE A 247 -7.64 6.27 18.24
C ILE A 247 -7.95 5.71 19.63
N LEU A 248 -6.93 5.30 20.38
CA LEU A 248 -7.10 4.78 21.74
C LEU A 248 -7.54 5.83 22.77
N GLU A 249 -7.38 7.12 22.46
CA GLU A 249 -7.76 8.22 23.36
C GLU A 249 -9.19 8.69 23.08
N VAL A 250 -9.57 8.83 21.81
CA VAL A 250 -10.84 9.46 21.40
C VAL A 250 -11.83 8.51 20.71
N GLY A 251 -11.41 7.29 20.37
CA GLY A 251 -12.19 6.34 19.59
C GLY A 251 -12.10 6.57 18.08
N VAL A 252 -12.65 5.63 17.30
CA VAL A 252 -12.54 5.63 15.84
C VAL A 252 -13.27 6.80 15.20
N ASP A 253 -14.55 7.01 15.54
CA ASP A 253 -15.38 8.04 14.88
C ASP A 253 -14.82 9.45 15.14
N ALA A 254 -14.53 9.78 16.40
CA ALA A 254 -14.01 11.11 16.76
C ALA A 254 -12.60 11.39 16.20
N ALA A 255 -11.76 10.35 16.03
CA ALA A 255 -10.46 10.51 15.38
C ALA A 255 -10.61 10.71 13.87
N LEU A 256 -11.51 9.96 13.22
CA LEU A 256 -11.71 10.02 11.77
C LEU A 256 -12.29 11.36 11.30
N ASP A 257 -13.18 11.94 12.09
CA ASP A 257 -13.78 13.27 11.83
C ASP A 257 -12.73 14.40 11.75
N GLN A 258 -11.54 14.20 12.34
CA GLN A 258 -10.48 15.21 12.37
C GLN A 258 -9.64 15.27 11.09
N VAL A 259 -9.68 14.22 10.25
CA VAL A 259 -8.80 14.09 9.06
C VAL A 259 -9.54 14.15 7.72
N GLY A 260 -10.83 14.52 7.74
CA GLY A 260 -11.59 14.85 6.54
C GLY A 260 -11.78 13.69 5.56
N TRP A 261 -12.14 12.50 6.04
CA TRP A 261 -12.35 11.34 5.15
C TRP A 261 -13.54 11.53 4.20
N ASN A 262 -13.31 11.38 2.89
CA ASN A 262 -14.34 11.48 1.87
C ASN A 262 -14.77 10.11 1.32
N VAL A 263 -15.93 9.65 1.80
CA VAL A 263 -16.56 8.38 1.39
C VAL A 263 -16.80 8.29 -0.12
N ALA A 264 -17.15 9.40 -0.78
CA ALA A 264 -17.44 9.41 -2.21
C ALA A 264 -16.17 9.12 -3.03
N ASN A 265 -15.02 9.69 -2.63
CA ASN A 265 -13.74 9.43 -3.27
C ASN A 265 -13.28 7.97 -3.07
N PHE A 266 -13.51 7.39 -1.89
CA PHE A 266 -13.23 5.97 -1.62
C PHE A 266 -14.02 5.02 -2.55
N LEU A 267 -15.30 5.31 -2.78
CA LEU A 267 -16.14 4.52 -3.69
C LEU A 267 -15.73 4.74 -5.15
N ALA A 268 -15.46 5.98 -5.56
CA ALA A 268 -15.08 6.34 -6.92
C ALA A 268 -13.81 5.64 -7.41
N ARG A 269 -12.83 5.38 -6.51
CA ARG A 269 -11.58 4.66 -6.86
C ARG A 269 -11.72 3.12 -6.86
N GLY A 270 -12.93 2.59 -6.72
CA GLY A 270 -13.17 1.15 -6.64
C GLY A 270 -12.60 0.53 -5.37
N GLY A 271 -12.71 1.24 -4.24
CA GLY A 271 -12.24 0.79 -2.92
C GLY A 271 -12.94 -0.50 -2.48
N VAL A 272 -14.24 -0.63 -2.78
CA VAL A 272 -15.03 -1.85 -2.57
C VAL A 272 -14.99 -2.71 -3.82
N TYR A 273 -14.56 -3.97 -3.66
CA TYR A 273 -14.58 -5.01 -4.69
C TYR A 273 -14.76 -6.37 -4.00
N ALA A 274 -14.88 -7.47 -4.76
CA ALA A 274 -14.93 -8.82 -4.17
C ALA A 274 -13.62 -9.10 -3.42
N TRP A 275 -13.64 -8.86 -2.11
CA TRP A 275 -12.49 -9.04 -1.22
C TRP A 275 -12.38 -10.47 -0.69
N GLU A 276 -13.53 -11.16 -0.65
CA GLU A 276 -13.73 -12.55 -0.25
C GLU A 276 -13.34 -13.52 -1.35
#